data_AF-T1BQP1-F1
#
_entry.id   AF-T1BQP1-F1
#
_cell.length_a   1.000
_cell.length_b   1.000
_cell.length_c   1.000
_cell.angle_alpha   90.00
_cell.angle_beta   90.00
_cell.angle_gamma   90.00
#
_symmetry.space_group_name_H-M   'P 1'
#
loop_
_entity.id
_entity.type
_entity.pdbx_description
1 polymer ?
#
loop_
_entity_poly.entity_id
_entity_poly.type
_entity_poly.pdbx_seq_one_letter_code
_entity_poly.pdbx_strand_id
1 'polypeptide(L)'
;MVGIRDLDREIRARHLLKHPFYVAWSRGEIAPSVLRSYAGQYYHFESRFPRYVAETYAHLERPQDRRVLLENLMDEEGRDPTHPELWLDFAQAIGSTRRMVQRTPIAPQTGALLATYERLTHRG
;
A
#
# COMPACT_ATOMS: atom_id res chain seq x y z
N MET A 1 6.99 9.50 25.69
CA MET A 1 5.91 9.68 24.70
C MET A 1 6.57 10.10 23.40
N VAL A 2 6.46 9.30 22.34
CA VAL A 2 7.06 9.63 21.02
C VAL A 2 6.19 10.73 20.40
N GLY A 3 6.77 11.88 20.08
CA GLY A 3 6.03 12.98 19.43
C GLY A 3 5.92 12.79 17.92
N ILE A 4 5.01 13.54 17.27
CA ILE A 4 4.89 13.55 15.78
C ILE A 4 6.24 13.82 15.12
N ARG A 5 7.04 14.75 15.67
CA ARG A 5 8.38 15.07 15.15
C ARG A 5 9.36 13.91 15.23
N ASP A 6 9.22 13.05 16.24
CA ASP A 6 10.04 11.84 16.38
C ASP A 6 9.64 10.79 15.34
N LEU A 7 8.32 10.59 15.15
CA LEU A 7 7.81 9.72 14.09
C LEU A 7 8.29 10.17 12.71
N ASP A 8 8.18 11.46 12.41
CA ASP A 8 8.65 12.03 11.15
C ASP A 8 10.16 11.81 10.93
N ARG A 9 10.96 11.90 12.01
CA ARG A 9 12.40 11.63 11.92
C ARG A 9 12.67 10.17 11.58
N GLU A 10 11.97 9.23 12.21
CA GLU A 10 12.11 7.80 11.91
C GLU A 10 11.68 7.46 10.49
N ILE A 11 10.56 8.02 10.02
CA ILE A 11 10.08 7.86 8.63
C ILE A 11 11.11 8.43 7.65
N ARG A 12 11.65 9.64 7.89
CA ARG A 12 12.69 10.22 7.03
C ARG A 12 13.98 9.40 7.02
N ALA A 13 14.38 8.82 8.15
CA ALA A 13 15.56 7.97 8.23
C ALA A 13 15.39 6.71 7.37
N ARG A 14 14.18 6.14 7.32
CA ARG A 14 13.83 4.89 6.61
C ARG A 14 13.03 5.12 5.33
N HIS A 15 13.10 6.33 4.78
CA HIS A 15 12.25 6.74 3.68
C HIS A 15 12.41 5.81 2.47
N LEU A 16 11.28 5.37 1.90
CA LEU A 16 11.24 4.35 0.85
C LEU A 16 12.13 4.68 -0.35
N LEU A 17 12.18 5.95 -0.76
CA LEU A 17 13.01 6.42 -1.87
C LEU A 17 14.53 6.31 -1.65
N LYS A 18 14.98 6.03 -0.42
CA LYS A 18 16.39 5.73 -0.13
C LYS A 18 16.75 4.26 -0.38
N HIS A 19 15.76 3.39 -0.53
CA HIS A 19 16.01 1.97 -0.77
C HIS A 19 16.62 1.76 -2.16
N PRO A 20 17.62 0.87 -2.33
CA PRO A 20 18.30 0.65 -3.62
C PRO A 20 17.35 0.37 -4.79
N PHE A 21 16.25 -0.34 -4.53
CA PHE A 21 15.19 -0.57 -5.52
C PHE A 21 14.61 0.72 -6.12
N TYR A 22 14.25 1.71 -5.29
CA TYR A 22 13.69 2.97 -5.75
C TYR A 22 14.74 3.89 -6.39
N VAL A 23 15.98 3.82 -5.91
CA VAL A 23 17.10 4.52 -6.56
C VAL A 23 17.29 4.00 -7.98
N ALA A 24 17.40 2.68 -8.16
CA ALA A 24 17.51 2.06 -9.48
C ALA A 24 16.28 2.35 -10.36
N TRP A 25 15.06 2.27 -9.80
CA TRP A 25 13.84 2.60 -10.54
C TRP A 25 13.90 4.03 -11.06
N SER A 26 14.17 5.01 -10.19
CA SER A 26 14.17 6.43 -10.57
C SER A 26 15.21 6.78 -11.64
N ARG A 27 16.25 5.94 -11.81
CA ARG A 27 17.26 6.06 -12.86
C ARG A 27 16.96 5.26 -14.14
N GLY A 28 15.86 4.51 -14.17
CA GLY A 28 15.53 3.62 -15.28
C GLY A 28 16.40 2.36 -15.34
N GLU A 29 17.03 1.96 -14.23
CA GLU A 29 17.97 0.84 -14.14
C GLU A 29 17.30 -0.49 -13.74
N ILE A 30 15.98 -0.49 -13.50
CA ILE A 30 15.22 -1.69 -13.16
C ILE A 30 14.78 -2.44 -14.43
N ALA A 31 15.08 -3.73 -14.48
CA ALA A 31 14.60 -4.59 -15.56
C ALA A 31 13.06 -4.65 -15.57
N PRO A 32 12.39 -4.62 -16.74
CA PRO A 32 10.94 -4.67 -16.81
C PRO A 32 10.30 -5.88 -16.09
N SER A 33 10.98 -7.03 -16.06
CA SER A 33 10.53 -8.22 -15.34
C SER A 33 10.46 -8.01 -13.82
N VAL A 34 11.42 -7.28 -13.26
CA VAL A 34 11.47 -6.94 -11.83
C VAL A 34 10.33 -5.98 -11.49
N LEU A 35 10.09 -4.98 -12.36
CA LEU A 35 8.99 -4.03 -12.20
C LEU A 35 7.62 -4.73 -12.22
N ARG A 36 7.42 -5.69 -13.14
CA ARG A 36 6.20 -6.52 -13.19
C ARG A 36 6.04 -7.39 -11.95
N SER A 37 7.13 -7.97 -11.45
CA SER A 37 7.12 -8.76 -10.20
C SER A 37 6.73 -7.90 -9.00
N TYR A 38 7.30 -6.70 -8.90
CA TYR A 38 6.93 -5.72 -7.88
C TYR A 38 5.44 -5.35 -7.95
N ALA A 39 4.91 -5.05 -9.14
CA ALA A 39 3.50 -4.69 -9.31
C ALA A 39 2.55 -5.81 -8.84
N GLY A 40 2.90 -7.08 -9.11
CA GLY A 40 2.17 -8.24 -8.60
C GLY A 40 2.16 -8.33 -7.08
N GLN A 41 3.33 -8.16 -6.44
CA GLN A 41 3.45 -8.23 -4.99
C GLN A 41 2.72 -7.07 -4.29
N TYR A 42 2.90 -5.84 -4.79
CA TYR A 42 2.33 -4.65 -4.18
C TYR A 42 0.81 -4.56 -4.35
N TYR A 43 0.24 -5.17 -5.41
CA TYR A 43 -1.21 -5.25 -5.59
C TYR A 43 -1.91 -5.92 -4.40
N HIS A 44 -1.26 -6.89 -3.73
CA HIS A 44 -1.84 -7.48 -2.53
C HIS A 44 -2.01 -6.48 -1.38
N PHE A 45 -1.13 -5.48 -1.29
CA PHE A 45 -1.24 -4.39 -0.32
C PHE A 45 -2.32 -3.40 -0.74
N GLU A 46 -2.26 -2.89 -1.99
CA GLU A 46 -3.24 -1.95 -2.55
C GLU A 46 -4.68 -2.47 -2.39
N SER A 47 -4.93 -3.71 -2.80
CA SER A 47 -6.26 -4.34 -2.69
C SER A 47 -6.75 -4.61 -1.25
N ARG A 48 -5.87 -4.52 -0.24
CA ARG A 48 -6.23 -4.68 1.18
C ARG A 48 -6.25 -3.37 1.94
N PHE A 49 -5.62 -2.33 1.41
CA PHE A 49 -5.51 -1.03 2.07
C PHE A 49 -6.86 -0.43 2.49
N PRO A 50 -7.94 -0.48 1.66
CA PRO A 50 -9.26 -0.04 2.10
C PRO A 50 -9.73 -0.72 3.39
N ARG A 51 -9.46 -2.02 3.56
CA ARG A 51 -9.83 -2.77 4.76
C ARG A 51 -9.07 -2.32 5.99
N TYR A 52 -7.79 -1.96 5.86
CA TYR A 52 -6.98 -1.42 6.96
C TYR A 52 -7.52 -0.06 7.45
N VAL A 53 -7.94 0.79 6.52
CA VAL A 53 -8.60 2.07 6.83
C VAL A 53 -9.94 1.82 7.53
N ALA A 54 -10.76 0.90 7.01
CA ALA A 54 -12.06 0.55 7.60
C ALA A 54 -11.96 -0.05 9.01
N GLU A 55 -10.99 -0.94 9.25
CA GLU A 55 -10.72 -1.51 10.58
C GLU A 55 -10.31 -0.42 11.57
N THR A 56 -9.43 0.49 11.17
CA THR A 56 -9.03 1.61 12.05
C THR A 56 -10.21 2.55 12.31
N TYR A 57 -11.02 2.85 11.29
CA TYR A 57 -12.26 3.63 11.42
C TYR A 57 -13.21 3.04 12.47
N ALA A 58 -13.35 1.71 12.49
CA ALA A 58 -14.25 1.02 13.41
C ALA A 58 -13.85 1.16 14.89
N HIS A 59 -12.55 1.38 15.18
CA HIS A 59 -12.04 1.53 16.54
C HIS A 59 -12.09 2.98 17.07
N LEU A 60 -12.37 3.97 16.22
CA LEU A 60 -12.40 5.37 16.64
C LEU A 60 -13.77 5.79 17.21
N GLU A 61 -13.79 6.28 18.45
CA GLU A 61 -15.02 6.72 19.12
C GLU A 61 -15.48 8.12 18.70
N ARG A 62 -14.54 9.03 18.40
CA ARG A 62 -14.83 10.43 18.11
C ARG A 62 -15.28 10.60 16.65
N PRO A 63 -16.48 11.17 16.38
CA PRO A 63 -16.97 11.32 15.01
C PRO A 63 -16.06 12.13 14.08
N GLN A 64 -15.38 13.14 14.62
CA GLN A 64 -14.45 13.98 13.87
C GLN A 64 -13.21 13.20 13.38
N ASP A 65 -12.70 12.27 14.19
CA ASP A 65 -11.52 11.47 13.84
C ASP A 65 -11.93 10.38 12.83
N ARG A 66 -13.12 9.80 13.01
CA ARG A 66 -13.74 8.88 12.04
C ARG A 66 -13.95 9.51 10.66
N ARG A 67 -14.33 10.78 10.59
CA ARG A 67 -14.61 11.44 9.31
C ARG A 67 -13.37 11.49 8.40
N VAL A 68 -12.19 11.69 8.98
CA VAL A 68 -10.91 11.67 8.25
C VAL A 68 -10.67 10.29 7.60
N LEU A 69 -10.88 9.20 8.35
CA LEU A 69 -10.71 7.86 7.79
C LEU A 69 -11.82 7.46 6.82
N LEU A 70 -13.04 7.99 6.98
CA LEU A 70 -14.12 7.79 6.02
C LEU A 70 -13.79 8.46 4.68
N GLU A 71 -13.25 9.68 4.70
CA GLU A 71 -12.79 10.38 3.48
C GLU A 71 -11.70 9.56 2.78
N ASN A 72 -10.70 9.06 3.52
CA ASN A 72 -9.70 8.17 2.96
C ASN A 72 -10.33 6.92 2.34
N LEU A 73 -11.24 6.23 3.03
CA LEU A 73 -11.89 5.03 2.49
C LEU A 73 -12.69 5.31 1.22
N MET A 74 -13.35 6.46 1.15
CA MET A 74 -14.07 6.90 -0.05
C MET A 74 -13.13 7.17 -1.24
N ASP A 75 -11.92 7.66 -0.99
CA ASP A 75 -10.91 7.83 -2.04
C ASP A 75 -10.36 6.49 -2.53
N GLU A 76 -10.09 5.55 -1.60
CA GLU A 76 -9.48 4.26 -1.93
C GLU A 76 -10.42 3.30 -2.68
N GLU A 77 -11.69 3.18 -2.24
CA GLU A 77 -12.63 2.15 -2.72
C GLU A 77 -14.03 2.69 -3.08
N GLY A 78 -14.37 3.93 -2.68
CA GLY A 78 -15.71 4.50 -2.84
C GLY A 78 -16.00 5.16 -4.19
N ARG A 79 -15.03 5.26 -5.10
CA ARG A 79 -15.16 5.92 -6.42
C ARG A 79 -14.60 5.03 -7.52
N ASP A 80 -15.14 5.16 -8.73
CA ASP A 80 -14.66 4.47 -9.93
C ASP A 80 -13.82 5.43 -10.81
N PRO A 81 -12.61 5.04 -11.24
CA PRO A 81 -11.87 3.83 -10.85
C PRO A 81 -11.37 3.89 -9.40
N THR A 82 -11.35 2.75 -8.73
CA THR A 82 -10.76 2.60 -7.39
C THR A 82 -9.23 2.59 -7.48
N HIS A 83 -8.53 2.86 -6.37
CA HIS A 83 -7.07 2.79 -6.35
C HIS A 83 -6.52 1.40 -6.74
N PRO A 84 -7.11 0.26 -6.30
CA PRO A 84 -6.74 -1.06 -6.81
C PRO A 84 -6.93 -1.22 -8.33
N GLU A 85 -7.99 -0.65 -8.92
CA GLU A 85 -8.20 -0.70 -10.36
C GLU A 85 -7.17 0.15 -11.13
N LEU A 86 -6.82 1.33 -10.60
CA LEU A 86 -5.73 2.16 -11.13
C LEU A 86 -4.37 1.44 -11.05
N TRP A 87 -4.12 0.68 -9.98
CA TRP A 87 -2.91 -0.14 -9.87
C TRP A 87 -2.84 -1.23 -10.94
N LEU A 88 -3.98 -1.85 -11.25
CA LEU A 88 -4.07 -2.84 -12.32
C LEU A 88 -3.84 -2.21 -13.70
N ASP A 89 -4.32 -0.98 -13.94
CA ASP A 89 -4.02 -0.21 -15.16
C ASP A 89 -2.52 0.05 -15.28
N PHE A 90 -1.87 0.51 -14.20
CA PHE A 90 -0.42 0.66 -14.13
C PHE A 90 0.29 -0.66 -14.47
N ALA A 91 -0.13 -1.77 -13.86
CA ALA A 91 0.48 -3.06 -14.10
C ALA A 91 0.31 -3.53 -15.56
N GLN A 92 -0.82 -3.20 -16.21
CA GLN A 92 -1.01 -3.46 -17.65
C GLN A 92 -0.07 -2.61 -18.51
N ALA A 93 0.09 -1.33 -18.19
CA ALA A 93 0.97 -0.43 -18.92
C ALA A 93 2.43 -0.90 -18.93
N ILE A 94 2.90 -1.59 -17.88
CA ILE A 94 4.25 -2.16 -17.78
C ILE A 94 4.36 -3.61 -18.32
N GLY A 95 3.31 -4.11 -18.97
CA GLY A 95 3.30 -5.38 -19.68
C GLY A 95 2.86 -6.61 -18.87
N SER A 96 2.13 -6.43 -17.76
CA SER A 96 1.42 -7.53 -17.08
C SER A 96 -0.03 -7.64 -17.55
N THR A 97 -0.72 -8.72 -17.19
CA THR A 97 -2.19 -8.78 -17.30
C THR A 97 -2.81 -8.64 -15.92
N ARG A 98 -4.03 -8.06 -15.83
CA ARG A 98 -4.76 -7.95 -14.55
C ARG A 98 -4.84 -9.31 -13.85
N ARG A 99 -5.16 -10.37 -14.61
CA ARG A 99 -5.24 -11.75 -14.13
C ARG A 99 -3.94 -12.27 -13.53
N MET A 100 -2.78 -11.94 -14.13
CA MET A 100 -1.48 -12.35 -13.58
C MET A 100 -1.18 -11.62 -12.28
N VAL A 101 -1.45 -10.32 -12.21
CA VAL A 101 -1.24 -9.49 -11.01
C VAL A 101 -2.09 -10.01 -9.85
N GLN A 102 -3.39 -10.17 -10.08
CA GLN A 102 -4.35 -10.66 -9.08
C GLN A 102 -4.03 -12.08 -8.58
N ARG A 103 -3.39 -12.91 -9.39
CA ARG A 103 -3.00 -14.30 -9.06
C ARG A 103 -1.52 -14.45 -8.69
N THR A 104 -0.82 -13.35 -8.46
CA THR A 104 0.57 -13.39 -8.02
C THR A 104 0.65 -14.18 -6.70
N PRO A 105 1.54 -15.18 -6.58
CA PRO A 105 1.78 -15.82 -5.30
C PRO A 105 2.39 -14.83 -4.32
N ILE A 106 1.84 -14.77 -3.11
CA ILE A 106 2.34 -13.87 -2.05
C ILE A 106 3.74 -14.33 -1.62
N ALA A 107 4.74 -13.48 -1.83
CA ALA A 107 6.09 -13.74 -1.33
C ALA A 107 6.13 -13.61 0.21
N PRO A 108 7.07 -14.29 0.90
CA PRO A 108 7.16 -14.21 2.36
C PRO A 108 7.25 -12.78 2.92
N GLN A 109 7.99 -11.90 2.24
CA GLN A 109 8.17 -10.50 2.63
C GLN A 109 6.87 -9.70 2.49
N THR A 110 6.13 -9.94 1.41
CA THR A 110 4.78 -9.36 1.21
C THR A 110 3.83 -9.88 2.27
N GLY A 111 3.83 -11.18 2.56
CA GLY A 111 3.03 -11.75 3.64
C GLY A 111 3.33 -11.10 5.00
N ALA A 112 4.62 -10.87 5.32
CA ALA A 112 5.03 -10.20 6.55
C ALA A 112 4.58 -8.72 6.62
N LEU A 113 4.59 -8.02 5.48
CA LEU A 113 4.04 -6.67 5.35
C LEU A 113 2.54 -6.67 5.68
N LEU A 114 1.76 -7.51 5.00
CA LEU A 114 0.30 -7.59 5.18
C LEU A 114 -0.06 -7.94 6.63
N ALA A 115 0.59 -8.96 7.20
CA ALA A 115 0.37 -9.38 8.58
C ALA A 115 0.75 -8.28 9.60
N THR A 116 1.69 -7.39 9.26
CA THR A 116 2.03 -6.25 10.11
C THR A 116 0.91 -5.20 10.10
N TYR A 117 0.37 -4.85 8.94
CA TYR A 117 -0.75 -3.93 8.84
C TYR A 117 -2.00 -4.49 9.51
N GLU A 118 -2.37 -5.73 9.22
CA GLU A 118 -3.50 -6.43 9.84
C GLU A 118 -3.40 -6.42 11.37
N ARG A 119 -2.22 -6.72 11.93
CA ARG A 119 -2.01 -6.70 13.38
C ARG A 119 -2.17 -5.30 13.98
N LEU A 120 -1.69 -4.27 13.29
CA LEU A 120 -1.69 -2.89 13.79
C LEU A 120 -3.08 -2.25 13.68
N THR A 121 -3.89 -2.60 12.68
CA THR A 121 -5.24 -2.05 12.49
C THR A 121 -6.29 -2.80 13.29
N HIS A 122 -6.13 -4.11 13.52
CA HIS A 122 -7.06 -4.92 14.29
C HIS A 122 -6.95 -4.73 15.82
N ARG A 123 -5.80 -4.28 16.32
CA ARG A 123 -5.55 -4.09 17.77
C ARG A 123 -5.62 -2.63 18.20
N GLY A 124 -6.46 -1.83 17.53
CA GLY A 124 -6.77 -0.46 17.95
C GLY A 124 -7.11 -0.39 19.43
#